data_AF-Q2IHB4-F1
#
_entry.id   AF-Q2IHB4-F1
#
_cell.length_a   1.000
_cell.length_b   1.000
_cell.length_c   1.000
_cell.angle_alpha   90.00
_cell.angle_beta   90.00
_cell.angle_gamma   90.00
#
_symmetry.space_group_name_H-M   'P 1'
#
loop_
_entity.id
_entity.type
_entity.pdbx_description
1 polymer ?
#
loop_
_entity_poly.entity_id
_entity_poly.type
_entity_poly.pdbx_seq_one_letter_code
_entity_poly.pdbx_strand_id
1 'polypeptide(L)'
;MSPDAVILNPRASPRVPARCQVRVRQRLWRWSAETADLGPGGCQLVSGRRVAPGRSLRVTLALPALRVEVRTAARVVWSRPSAPGRLGLAFEGTPSHRAWFQALAVADPAVSAAARRTPDRLPLAARVYLGAPPPSALGFTPDELAVLRRVGSGVRVGGLLASLGGAPSERTVGALFGLVTRRLLVLEAAGSPGPEPWRAALAAAEAAAGVPPLARPSTAQRLFDEGMEHLAAGRTALALRRFEEARAHAPADREIAAMAARLARWS
;
A
#
# COMPACT_ATOMS: atom_id res chain seq x y z
N MET A 1 -18.78 -14.58 -8.96
CA MET A 1 -17.71 -14.76 -7.94
C MET A 1 -18.35 -15.28 -6.67
N SER A 2 -17.87 -16.39 -6.10
CA SER A 2 -18.41 -16.90 -4.83
C SER A 2 -18.23 -15.85 -3.72
N PRO A 3 -19.24 -15.61 -2.86
CA PRO A 3 -19.12 -14.69 -1.72
C PRO A 3 -18.00 -15.11 -0.74
N ASP A 4 -17.60 -16.38 -0.77
CA ASP A 4 -16.53 -16.94 0.06
C ASP A 4 -15.14 -16.88 -0.59
N ALA A 5 -15.02 -16.28 -1.77
CA ALA A 5 -13.72 -16.13 -2.42
C ALA A 5 -12.81 -15.23 -1.58
N VAL A 6 -11.56 -15.67 -1.41
CA VAL A 6 -10.53 -14.97 -0.61
C VAL A 6 -9.30 -14.71 -1.46
N ILE A 7 -8.56 -13.65 -1.13
CA ILE A 7 -7.17 -13.46 -1.57
C ILE A 7 -6.23 -13.83 -0.43
N LEU A 8 -5.11 -14.44 -0.77
CA LEU A 8 -4.08 -14.84 0.17
C LEU A 8 -2.98 -13.78 0.22
N ASN A 9 -2.43 -13.56 1.41
CA ASN A 9 -1.24 -12.76 1.58
C ASN A 9 -0.06 -13.48 0.90
N PRO A 10 0.61 -12.86 -0.10
CA PRO A 10 1.71 -13.52 -0.83
C PRO A 10 2.95 -13.71 0.05
N ARG A 11 2.99 -13.10 1.24
CA ARG A 11 4.13 -13.22 2.17
C ARG A 11 3.97 -14.47 3.03
N ALA A 12 4.95 -15.37 2.95
CA ALA A 12 5.03 -16.56 3.80
C ALA A 12 5.33 -16.27 5.29
N SER A 13 5.61 -15.01 5.65
CA SER A 13 5.87 -14.60 7.04
C SER A 13 5.48 -13.15 7.28
N PRO A 14 5.02 -12.80 8.50
CA PRO A 14 4.61 -11.44 8.82
C PRO A 14 5.81 -10.49 8.70
N ARG A 15 5.53 -9.28 8.22
CA ARG A 15 6.47 -8.16 8.33
C ARG A 15 5.83 -7.06 9.15
N VAL A 16 6.60 -6.48 10.04
CA VAL A 16 6.17 -5.39 10.91
C VAL A 16 6.87 -4.10 10.51
N PRO A 17 6.15 -2.96 10.49
CA PRO A 17 6.80 -1.66 10.38
C PRO A 17 7.70 -1.47 11.60
N ALA A 18 9.01 -1.40 11.38
CA ALA A 18 10.00 -1.24 12.44
C ALA A 18 11.21 -0.52 11.86
N ARG A 19 11.67 0.53 12.54
CA ARG A 19 12.86 1.30 12.17
C ARG A 19 14.00 0.93 13.09
N CYS A 20 15.04 0.35 12.53
CA CYS A 20 16.27 0.09 13.24
C CYS A 20 17.48 0.42 12.35
N GLN A 21 18.59 0.80 13.00
CA GLN A 21 19.83 1.09 12.30
C GLN A 21 20.42 -0.20 11.74
N VAL A 22 20.85 -0.15 10.48
CA VAL A 22 21.44 -1.27 9.77
C VAL A 22 22.80 -0.88 9.22
N ARG A 23 23.83 -1.61 9.61
CA ARG A 23 25.15 -1.50 8.99
C ARG A 23 25.23 -2.53 7.87
N VAL A 24 25.47 -2.05 6.66
CA VAL A 24 25.53 -2.88 5.45
C VAL A 24 26.95 -2.94 4.94
N ARG A 25 27.39 -4.14 4.56
CA ARG A 25 28.69 -4.40 3.93
C ARG A 25 28.50 -5.16 2.63
N GLN A 26 29.10 -4.65 1.56
CA GLN A 26 29.17 -5.28 0.24
C GLN A 26 30.60 -5.23 -0.28
N ARG A 27 31.30 -6.37 -0.27
CA ARG A 27 32.73 -6.43 -0.61
C ARG A 27 33.54 -5.42 0.23
N LEU A 28 34.14 -4.41 -0.41
CA LEU A 28 34.93 -3.34 0.21
C LEU A 28 34.07 -2.17 0.72
N TRP A 29 32.80 -2.09 0.29
CA TRP A 29 31.91 -0.98 0.63
C TRP A 29 31.19 -1.22 1.94
N ARG A 30 31.06 -0.15 2.74
CA ARG A 30 30.29 -0.12 3.99
C ARG A 30 29.44 1.14 4.00
N TRP A 31 28.21 1.03 4.49
CA TRP A 31 27.32 2.17 4.70
C TRP A 31 26.27 1.85 5.76
N SER A 32 25.58 2.89 6.23
CA SER A 32 24.45 2.77 7.14
C SER A 32 23.13 2.99 6.40
N ALA A 33 22.10 2.31 6.86
CA ALA A 33 20.73 2.37 6.35
C ALA A 33 19.76 2.17 7.51
N GLU A 34 18.46 2.35 7.26
CA GLU A 34 17.41 2.06 8.24
C GLU A 34 16.42 1.05 7.68
N THR A 35 15.83 0.22 8.54
CA THR A 35 14.70 -0.60 8.11
C THR A 35 13.43 0.24 7.96
N ALA A 36 12.64 -0.06 6.93
CA ALA A 36 11.24 0.35 6.84
C ALA A 36 10.30 -0.73 7.40
N ASP A 37 10.64 -2.00 7.16
CA ASP A 37 9.96 -3.15 7.75
C ASP A 37 10.97 -4.25 8.11
N LEU A 38 10.56 -5.11 9.04
CA LEU A 38 11.30 -6.28 9.52
C LEU A 38 10.40 -7.51 9.47
N GLY A 39 10.92 -8.64 9.03
CA GLY A 39 10.31 -9.96 9.19
C GLY A 39 11.38 -10.99 9.53
N PRO A 40 10.99 -12.23 9.88
CA PRO A 40 11.96 -13.26 10.19
C PRO A 40 12.81 -13.60 8.95
N GLY A 41 12.22 -13.65 7.75
CA GLY A 41 12.97 -14.01 6.54
C GLY A 41 13.69 -12.86 5.84
N GLY A 42 13.63 -11.62 6.35
CA GLY A 42 14.18 -10.48 5.63
C GLY A 42 13.69 -9.13 6.13
N CYS A 43 14.09 -8.07 5.43
CA CYS A 43 13.69 -6.71 5.76
C CYS A 43 13.62 -5.84 4.51
N GLN A 44 13.03 -4.67 4.64
CA GLN A 44 13.13 -3.59 3.67
C GLN A 44 14.03 -2.50 4.24
N LEU A 45 15.05 -2.08 3.50
CA LEU A 45 15.91 -0.97 3.87
C LEU A 45 15.49 0.31 3.13
N VAL A 46 15.62 1.43 3.82
CA VAL A 46 15.75 2.77 3.25
C VAL A 46 17.23 3.08 3.16
N SER A 47 17.74 3.27 1.96
CA SER A 47 19.17 3.40 1.68
C SER A 47 19.40 4.40 0.54
N GLY A 48 20.31 5.35 0.75
CA GLY A 48 20.79 6.24 -0.32
C GLY A 48 21.63 5.50 -1.38
N ARG A 49 22.12 4.30 -1.05
CA ARG A 49 22.93 3.49 -1.96
C ARG A 49 22.06 2.53 -2.78
N ARG A 50 22.25 2.57 -4.10
CA ARG A 50 21.65 1.63 -5.05
C ARG A 50 22.44 0.34 -5.07
N VAL A 51 21.73 -0.78 -4.96
CA VAL A 51 22.29 -2.13 -5.11
C VAL A 51 21.37 -2.92 -6.03
N ALA A 52 21.94 -3.61 -7.02
CA ALA A 52 21.17 -4.42 -7.96
C ALA A 52 20.57 -5.66 -7.26
N PRO A 53 19.39 -6.14 -7.71
CA PRO A 53 18.86 -7.45 -7.31
C PRO A 53 19.86 -8.59 -7.55
N GLY A 54 19.76 -9.66 -6.76
CA GLY A 54 20.63 -10.83 -6.78
C GLY A 54 21.96 -10.65 -6.03
N ARG A 55 22.34 -9.43 -5.64
CA ARG A 55 23.60 -9.19 -4.92
C ARG A 55 23.51 -9.62 -3.45
N SER A 56 24.55 -10.31 -2.99
CA SER A 56 24.71 -10.65 -1.57
C SER A 56 25.31 -9.50 -0.77
N LEU A 57 24.80 -9.35 0.45
CA LEU A 57 25.19 -8.34 1.44
C LEU A 57 25.44 -9.05 2.77
N ARG A 58 26.30 -8.47 3.60
CA ARG A 58 26.29 -8.75 5.05
C ARG A 58 25.61 -7.58 5.74
N VAL A 59 24.64 -7.87 6.59
CA VAL A 59 23.90 -6.86 7.33
C VAL A 59 24.00 -7.11 8.83
N THR A 60 24.13 -6.02 9.57
CA THR A 60 24.05 -6.02 11.03
C THR A 60 22.90 -5.13 11.43
N LEU A 61 21.84 -5.71 11.97
CA LEU A 61 20.67 -5.02 12.51
C LEU A 61 20.94 -4.70 13.98
N ALA A 62 20.87 -3.43 14.37
CA ALA A 62 20.87 -3.04 15.77
C ALA A 62 19.43 -3.09 16.31
N LEU A 63 19.14 -3.91 17.32
CA LEU A 63 17.80 -4.07 17.88
C LEU A 63 17.77 -3.58 19.33
N PRO A 64 17.48 -2.28 19.58
CA PRO A 64 17.56 -1.70 20.93
C PRO A 64 16.68 -2.41 21.97
N ALA A 65 15.47 -2.81 21.58
CA ALA A 65 14.53 -3.52 22.45
C ALA A 65 15.09 -4.85 22.97
N LEU A 66 15.99 -5.48 22.22
CA LEU A 66 16.66 -6.72 22.62
C LEU A 66 18.05 -6.49 23.22
N ARG A 67 18.61 -5.28 23.09
CA ARG A 67 20.02 -4.98 23.42
C ARG A 67 21.00 -5.92 22.73
N VAL A 68 20.67 -6.40 21.53
CA VAL A 68 21.52 -7.27 20.71
C VAL A 68 21.69 -6.73 19.28
N GLU A 69 22.71 -7.24 18.60
CA GLU A 69 22.88 -7.08 17.16
C GLU A 69 22.62 -8.41 16.45
N VAL A 70 21.80 -8.38 15.40
CA VAL A 70 21.60 -9.55 14.53
C VAL A 70 22.47 -9.40 13.29
N ARG A 71 23.44 -10.30 13.14
CA ARG A 71 24.35 -10.35 11.99
C ARG A 71 23.91 -11.46 11.04
N THR A 72 23.66 -11.13 9.78
CA THR A 72 23.26 -12.13 8.79
C THR A 72 23.77 -11.80 7.39
N ALA A 73 23.93 -12.85 6.57
CA ALA A 73 23.99 -12.69 5.13
C ALA A 73 22.58 -12.41 4.59
N ALA A 74 22.49 -11.66 3.50
CA ALA A 74 21.24 -11.31 2.86
C ALA A 74 21.41 -11.15 1.35
N ARG A 75 20.37 -11.47 0.60
CA ARG A 75 20.27 -11.22 -0.84
C ARG A 75 19.34 -10.06 -1.13
N VAL A 76 19.75 -9.15 -2.00
CA VAL A 76 18.84 -8.14 -2.54
C VAL A 76 17.84 -8.82 -3.47
N VAL A 77 16.56 -8.83 -3.12
CA VAL A 77 15.49 -9.44 -3.94
C VAL A 77 14.83 -8.42 -4.88
N TRP A 78 14.84 -7.15 -4.51
CA TRP A 78 14.41 -6.06 -5.37
C TRP A 78 15.08 -4.75 -4.93
N SER A 79 15.11 -3.77 -5.82
CA SER A 79 15.70 -2.45 -5.59
C SER A 79 14.84 -1.37 -6.20
N ARG A 80 14.59 -0.29 -5.46
CA ARG A 80 13.87 0.89 -5.94
C ARG A 80 14.80 2.10 -5.88
N PRO A 81 15.19 2.67 -7.03
CA PRO A 81 16.18 3.74 -7.09
C PRO A 81 15.62 5.15 -6.81
N SER A 82 14.28 5.32 -6.79
CA SER A 82 13.63 6.60 -6.52
C SER A 82 13.75 6.99 -5.04
N ALA A 83 13.98 8.28 -4.78
CA ALA A 83 14.17 8.78 -3.42
C ALA A 83 12.85 8.70 -2.60
N PRO A 84 12.90 8.23 -1.33
CA PRO A 84 14.05 7.61 -0.70
C PRO A 84 14.28 6.19 -1.26
N GLY A 85 15.53 5.91 -1.64
CA GLY A 85 15.93 4.63 -2.23
C GLY A 85 15.62 3.48 -1.29
N ARG A 86 15.16 2.34 -1.83
CA ARG A 86 14.76 1.19 -1.04
C ARG A 86 15.34 -0.11 -1.58
N LEU A 87 15.66 -1.02 -0.66
CA LEU A 87 16.14 -2.36 -0.98
C LEU A 87 15.27 -3.38 -0.26
N GLY A 88 14.80 -4.40 -0.99
CA GLY A 88 14.23 -5.59 -0.38
C GLY A 88 15.33 -6.60 -0.13
N LEU A 89 15.48 -7.05 1.11
CA LEU A 89 16.45 -8.07 1.50
C LEU A 89 15.73 -9.35 1.93
N ALA A 90 16.23 -10.48 1.45
CA ALA A 90 15.93 -11.80 2.00
C ALA A 90 17.17 -12.30 2.77
N PHE A 91 16.99 -12.75 4.01
CA PHE A 91 18.10 -13.26 4.82
C PHE A 91 18.48 -14.67 4.36
N GLU A 92 19.78 -14.92 4.32
CA GLU A 92 20.36 -16.20 3.93
C GLU A 92 20.84 -16.96 5.17
N GLY A 93 20.82 -18.30 5.09
CA GLY A 93 21.41 -19.19 6.10
C GLY A 93 20.48 -19.65 7.23
N THR A 94 20.94 -20.69 7.93
CA THR A 94 20.43 -21.23 9.19
C THR A 94 21.33 -20.78 10.35
N PRO A 95 20.84 -20.67 11.60
CA PRO A 95 19.53 -21.10 12.09
C PRO A 95 18.38 -20.22 11.60
N SER A 96 17.16 -20.74 11.74
CA SER A 96 15.92 -20.03 11.44
C SER A 96 15.94 -18.65 12.08
N HIS A 97 15.93 -17.61 11.24
CA HIS A 97 15.78 -16.20 11.63
C HIS A 97 14.44 -15.91 12.35
N ARG A 98 13.61 -16.93 12.63
CA ARG A 98 12.41 -16.80 13.46
C ARG A 98 12.73 -16.54 14.93
N ALA A 99 13.80 -17.11 15.48
CA ALA A 99 14.05 -17.03 16.93
C ALA A 99 14.29 -15.58 17.41
N TRP A 100 15.14 -14.81 16.72
CA TRP A 100 15.38 -13.41 17.07
C TRP A 100 14.14 -12.55 16.84
N PHE A 101 13.34 -12.84 15.80
CA PHE A 101 12.13 -12.08 15.51
C PHE A 101 11.03 -12.36 16.54
N GLN A 102 10.91 -13.61 17.01
CA GLN A 102 10.04 -13.98 18.12
C GLN A 102 10.47 -13.29 19.40
N ALA A 103 11.76 -13.29 19.73
CA ALA A 103 12.29 -12.55 20.87
C ALA A 103 11.96 -11.05 20.75
N LEU A 104 12.12 -10.46 19.57
CA LEU A 104 11.74 -9.06 19.32
C LEU A 104 10.24 -8.82 19.55
N ALA A 105 9.38 -9.71 19.06
CA ALA A 105 7.94 -9.60 19.25
C ALA A 105 7.49 -9.80 20.72
N VAL A 106 8.29 -10.47 21.55
CA VAL A 106 8.09 -10.55 23.00
C VAL A 106 8.57 -9.27 23.70
N ALA A 107 9.73 -8.75 23.30
CA ALA A 107 10.34 -7.59 23.94
C ALA A 107 9.73 -6.23 23.53
N ASP A 108 9.12 -6.14 22.34
CA ASP A 108 8.53 -4.92 21.80
C ASP A 108 7.01 -5.12 21.56
N PRO A 109 6.14 -4.55 22.43
CA PRO A 109 4.70 -4.65 22.29
C PRO A 109 4.15 -4.08 20.97
N ALA A 110 4.81 -3.06 20.40
CA ALA A 110 4.38 -2.46 19.14
C ALA A 110 4.63 -3.43 17.96
N VAL A 111 5.78 -4.10 17.95
CA VAL A 111 6.09 -5.19 16.99
C VAL A 111 5.10 -6.34 17.15
N SER A 112 4.86 -6.77 18.38
CA SER A 112 3.91 -7.84 18.72
C SER A 112 2.52 -7.55 18.17
N ALA A 113 2.01 -6.35 18.43
CA ALA A 113 0.70 -5.92 17.98
C ALA A 113 0.65 -5.76 16.45
N ALA A 114 1.73 -5.28 15.81
CA ALA A 114 1.79 -5.18 14.35
C ALA A 114 1.76 -6.55 13.66
N ALA A 115 2.49 -7.53 14.20
CA ALA A 115 2.51 -8.89 13.67
C ALA A 115 1.13 -9.57 13.73
N ARG A 116 0.39 -9.40 14.83
CA ARG A 116 -0.97 -9.97 14.98
C ARG A 116 -2.03 -9.33 14.10
N ARG A 117 -1.81 -8.10 13.63
CA ARG A 117 -2.82 -7.31 12.89
C ARG A 117 -2.83 -7.56 11.40
N THR A 118 -1.79 -8.19 10.84
CA THR A 118 -1.76 -8.46 9.40
C THR A 118 -2.50 -9.77 9.14
N PRO A 119 -3.64 -9.75 8.42
CA PRO A 119 -4.33 -10.98 8.08
C PRO A 119 -3.55 -11.80 7.04
N ASP A 120 -3.65 -13.12 7.12
CA ASP A 120 -3.11 -14.03 6.09
C ASP A 120 -4.04 -14.16 4.88
N ARG A 121 -5.32 -13.83 5.07
CA ARG A 121 -6.36 -13.91 4.04
C ARG A 121 -7.33 -12.74 4.15
N LEU A 122 -7.81 -12.24 3.02
CA LEU A 122 -8.85 -11.21 2.96
C LEU A 122 -10.01 -11.74 2.11
N PRO A 123 -11.23 -11.83 2.67
CA PRO A 123 -12.42 -12.12 1.88
C PRO A 123 -12.67 -11.04 0.83
N LEU A 124 -13.09 -11.43 -0.38
CA LEU A 124 -13.42 -10.46 -1.44
C LEU A 124 -14.64 -9.60 -1.06
N ALA A 125 -15.51 -10.11 -0.19
CA ALA A 125 -16.64 -9.37 0.37
C ALA A 125 -16.24 -8.37 1.48
N ALA A 126 -15.04 -8.50 2.07
CA ALA A 126 -14.57 -7.60 3.12
C ALA A 126 -14.46 -6.17 2.59
N ARG A 127 -14.73 -5.19 3.44
CA ARG A 127 -14.52 -3.78 3.12
C ARG A 127 -13.16 -3.32 3.64
N VAL A 128 -12.51 -2.47 2.85
CA VAL A 128 -11.31 -1.75 3.26
C VAL A 128 -11.61 -0.26 3.23
N TYR A 129 -11.06 0.45 4.21
CA TYR A 129 -11.22 1.88 4.39
C TYR A 129 -9.85 2.54 4.48
N LEU A 130 -9.75 3.82 4.17
CA LEU A 130 -8.54 4.59 4.40
C LEU A 130 -8.29 4.71 5.90
N GLY A 131 -7.08 4.37 6.35
CA GLY A 131 -6.65 4.60 7.73
C GLY A 131 -6.19 6.05 7.96
N ALA A 132 -5.38 6.29 8.98
CA ALA A 132 -4.77 7.61 9.16
C ALA A 132 -3.69 7.86 8.08
N PRO A 133 -3.66 9.02 7.42
CA PRO A 133 -2.57 9.36 6.51
C PRO A 133 -1.25 9.42 7.29
N PRO A 134 -0.12 9.04 6.68
CA PRO A 134 1.17 9.16 7.33
C PRO A 134 1.53 10.66 7.51
N PRO A 135 2.25 11.03 8.58
CA PRO A 135 2.61 12.42 8.85
C PRO A 135 3.60 13.01 7.82
N SER A 136 4.29 12.15 7.06
CA SER A 136 5.17 12.54 5.97
C SER A 136 4.94 11.68 4.75
N ALA A 137 5.33 12.19 3.58
CA ALA A 137 5.22 11.48 2.31
C ALA A 137 6.03 10.17 2.38
N LEU A 138 5.36 9.08 2.72
CA LEU A 138 5.91 7.75 2.53
C LEU A 138 6.16 7.59 1.03
N GLY A 139 7.32 7.04 0.66
CA GLY A 139 7.58 6.69 -0.72
C GLY A 139 6.71 5.50 -1.14
N PHE A 140 5.45 5.76 -1.49
CA PHE A 140 4.51 4.76 -1.97
C PHE A 140 4.97 4.16 -3.30
N THR A 141 4.59 2.92 -3.57
CA THR A 141 4.72 2.35 -4.92
C THR A 141 3.57 2.83 -5.82
N PRO A 142 3.71 2.76 -7.16
CA PRO A 142 2.60 3.02 -8.06
C PRO A 142 1.36 2.16 -7.76
N ASP A 143 1.54 0.89 -7.43
CA ASP A 143 0.45 -0.02 -7.05
C ASP A 143 -0.24 0.40 -5.75
N GLU A 144 0.53 0.84 -4.75
CA GLU A 144 -0.02 1.34 -3.48
C GLU A 144 -0.83 2.62 -3.70
N LEU A 145 -0.32 3.56 -4.50
CA LEU A 145 -1.06 4.78 -4.87
C LEU A 145 -2.33 4.43 -5.64
N ALA A 146 -2.26 3.51 -6.59
CA ALA A 146 -3.42 3.08 -7.36
C ALA A 146 -4.52 2.48 -6.47
N VAL A 147 -4.13 1.69 -5.47
CA VAL A 147 -5.04 1.17 -4.43
C VAL A 147 -5.63 2.32 -3.60
N LEU A 148 -4.79 3.15 -2.97
CA LEU A 148 -5.24 4.22 -2.07
C LEU A 148 -6.22 5.19 -2.74
N ARG A 149 -5.98 5.53 -4.02
CA ARG A 149 -6.85 6.39 -4.84
C ARG A 149 -8.28 5.86 -4.97
N ARG A 150 -8.47 4.54 -4.95
CA ARG A 150 -9.77 3.89 -5.20
C ARG A 150 -10.55 3.55 -3.94
N VAL A 151 -9.92 3.58 -2.76
CA VAL A 151 -10.59 3.17 -1.52
C VAL A 151 -11.65 4.18 -1.07
N GLY A 152 -11.37 5.49 -1.19
CA GLY A 152 -12.31 6.54 -0.82
C GLY A 152 -12.85 6.40 0.61
N SER A 153 -14.18 6.44 0.77
CA SER A 153 -14.88 6.24 2.06
C SER A 153 -15.09 4.75 2.43
N GLY A 154 -14.62 3.83 1.60
CA GLY A 154 -14.61 2.40 1.89
C GLY A 154 -15.19 1.54 0.76
N VAL A 155 -14.41 0.57 0.30
CA VAL A 155 -14.71 -0.26 -0.88
C VAL A 155 -14.59 -1.75 -0.54
N ARG A 156 -15.37 -2.61 -1.21
CA ARG A 156 -15.19 -4.07 -1.12
C ARG A 156 -13.90 -4.49 -1.83
N VAL A 157 -13.15 -5.42 -1.25
CA VAL A 157 -11.88 -5.91 -1.82
C VAL A 157 -12.06 -6.40 -3.27
N GLY A 158 -13.12 -7.17 -3.55
CA GLY A 158 -13.41 -7.63 -4.92
C GLY A 158 -13.64 -6.51 -5.92
N GLY A 159 -14.41 -5.47 -5.52
CA GLY A 159 -14.65 -4.29 -6.36
C GLY A 159 -13.39 -3.45 -6.58
N LEU A 160 -12.58 -3.29 -5.54
CA LEU A 160 -11.29 -2.62 -5.62
C LEU A 160 -10.36 -3.30 -6.62
N LEU A 161 -10.21 -4.62 -6.53
CA LEU A 161 -9.36 -5.38 -7.46
C LEU A 161 -9.86 -5.30 -8.89
N ALA A 162 -11.18 -5.44 -9.11
CA ALA A 162 -11.78 -5.28 -10.43
C ALA A 162 -11.48 -3.90 -11.05
N SER A 163 -11.60 -2.83 -10.25
CA SER A 163 -11.33 -1.45 -10.68
C SER A 163 -9.85 -1.15 -11.00
N LEU A 164 -8.94 -2.05 -10.63
CA LEU A 164 -7.50 -1.97 -10.91
C LEU A 164 -7.10 -2.67 -12.22
N GLY A 165 -8.06 -3.20 -12.99
CA GLY A 165 -7.81 -3.71 -14.35
C GLY A 165 -7.91 -5.23 -14.50
N GLY A 166 -8.72 -5.92 -13.66
CA GLY A 166 -9.07 -7.33 -13.86
C GLY A 166 -8.57 -8.27 -12.76
N ALA A 167 -7.99 -9.42 -13.16
CA ALA A 167 -7.58 -10.46 -12.21
C ALA A 167 -6.48 -9.94 -11.24
N PRO A 168 -6.54 -10.30 -9.95
CA PRO A 168 -5.60 -9.80 -8.96
C PRO A 168 -4.17 -10.26 -9.26
N SER A 169 -3.30 -9.30 -9.61
CA SER A 169 -1.87 -9.57 -9.72
C SER A 169 -1.22 -9.70 -8.34
N GLU A 170 -0.13 -10.47 -8.24
CA GLU A 170 0.64 -10.60 -6.99
C GLU A 170 1.10 -9.24 -6.45
N ARG A 171 1.45 -8.29 -7.34
CA ARG A 171 1.86 -6.92 -6.96
C ARG A 171 0.73 -6.15 -6.31
N THR A 172 -0.46 -6.18 -6.91
CA THR A 172 -1.65 -5.50 -6.39
C THR A 172 -2.09 -6.08 -5.06
N VAL A 173 -2.11 -7.41 -4.94
CA VAL A 173 -2.42 -8.11 -3.70
C VAL A 173 -1.38 -7.77 -2.63
N GLY A 174 -0.09 -7.82 -2.96
CA GLY A 174 1.00 -7.45 -2.06
C GLY A 174 0.91 -5.99 -1.59
N ALA A 175 0.53 -5.06 -2.46
CA ALA A 175 0.31 -3.65 -2.12
C ALA A 175 -0.85 -3.50 -1.12
N LEU A 176 -1.98 -4.18 -1.37
CA LEU A 176 -3.14 -4.17 -0.48
C LEU A 176 -2.79 -4.67 0.93
N PHE A 177 -2.17 -5.85 1.05
CA PHE A 177 -1.74 -6.38 2.36
C PHE A 177 -0.70 -5.47 3.01
N GLY A 178 0.27 -4.95 2.25
CA GLY A 178 1.27 -4.02 2.78
C GLY A 178 0.69 -2.70 3.30
N LEU A 179 -0.41 -2.21 2.71
CA LEU A 179 -1.13 -1.04 3.22
C LEU A 179 -1.93 -1.36 4.49
N VAL A 180 -2.54 -2.55 4.58
CA VAL A 180 -3.21 -3.04 5.80
C VAL A 180 -2.21 -3.17 6.96
N THR A 181 -1.05 -3.80 6.71
CA THR A 181 0.03 -3.94 7.71
C THR A 181 0.49 -2.60 8.27
N ARG A 182 0.55 -1.54 7.44
CA ARG A 182 0.94 -0.19 7.85
C ARG A 182 -0.20 0.64 8.43
N ARG A 183 -1.41 0.07 8.56
CA ARG A 183 -2.66 0.77 8.94
C ARG A 183 -3.01 1.97 8.06
N LEU A 184 -2.52 1.97 6.82
CA LEU A 184 -2.93 2.93 5.81
C LEU A 184 -4.25 2.51 5.16
N LEU A 185 -4.54 1.20 5.24
CA LEU A 185 -5.88 0.66 5.11
C LEU A 185 -6.30 -0.02 6.40
N VAL A 186 -7.58 0.10 6.74
CA VAL A 186 -8.22 -0.55 7.89
C VAL A 186 -9.44 -1.36 7.43
N LEU A 187 -9.79 -2.39 8.19
CA LEU A 187 -10.89 -3.31 7.85
C LEU A 187 -12.23 -2.93 8.49
N GLU A 188 -12.20 -1.96 9.41
CA GLU A 188 -13.37 -1.47 10.15
C GLU A 188 -13.59 0.01 9.88
N ALA A 189 -14.85 0.39 9.62
CA ALA A 189 -15.22 1.77 9.34
C ALA A 189 -14.85 2.72 10.49
N ALA A 190 -15.01 2.27 11.74
CA ALA A 190 -14.69 3.07 12.94
C ALA A 190 -13.21 3.47 13.03
N GLY A 191 -12.31 2.74 12.35
CA GLY A 191 -10.88 3.07 12.29
C GLY A 191 -10.51 4.05 11.18
N SER A 192 -11.48 4.52 10.38
CA SER A 192 -11.24 5.39 9.23
C SER A 192 -11.54 6.85 9.57
N PRO A 193 -10.59 7.78 9.39
CA PRO A 193 -10.86 9.21 9.50
C PRO A 193 -11.50 9.77 8.22
N GLY A 194 -11.89 8.92 7.28
CA GLY A 194 -12.40 9.31 5.96
C GLY A 194 -11.32 9.69 4.95
N PRO A 195 -11.71 10.01 3.71
CA PRO A 195 -10.78 10.36 2.63
C PRO A 195 -10.23 11.79 2.73
N GLU A 196 -10.89 12.66 3.50
CA GLU A 196 -10.55 14.08 3.59
C GLU A 196 -9.10 14.32 4.03
N PRO A 197 -8.60 13.71 5.12
CA PRO A 197 -7.22 13.92 5.58
C PRO A 197 -6.16 13.39 4.60
N TRP A 198 -6.55 12.51 3.67
CA TRP A 198 -5.64 11.93 2.69
C TRP A 198 -5.35 12.83 1.49
N ARG A 199 -6.14 13.89 1.26
CA ARG A 199 -5.99 14.74 0.06
C ARG A 199 -4.58 15.29 -0.10
N ALA A 200 -4.05 15.93 0.94
CA ALA A 200 -2.70 16.48 0.93
C ALA A 200 -1.62 15.39 0.84
N ALA A 201 -1.80 14.28 1.56
CA ALA A 201 -0.83 13.18 1.58
C ALA A 201 -0.72 12.46 0.21
N LEU A 202 -1.84 12.23 -0.47
CA LEU A 202 -1.86 11.65 -1.82
C LEU A 202 -1.26 12.60 -2.84
N ALA A 203 -1.63 13.89 -2.83
CA ALA A 203 -1.06 14.87 -3.74
C ALA A 203 0.48 14.96 -3.61
N ALA A 204 0.99 15.02 -2.37
CA ALA A 204 2.42 15.05 -2.11
C ALA A 204 3.13 13.75 -2.55
N ALA A 205 2.52 12.59 -2.28
CA ALA A 205 3.09 11.31 -2.66
C ALA A 205 3.13 11.10 -4.18
N GLU A 206 2.09 11.55 -4.89
CA GLU A 206 2.00 11.47 -6.35
C GLU A 206 3.06 12.35 -7.01
N ALA A 207 3.21 13.60 -6.53
CA ALA A 207 4.27 14.50 -6.96
C ALA A 207 5.66 13.87 -6.74
N ALA A 208 5.91 13.29 -5.55
CA ALA A 208 7.17 12.63 -5.23
C ALA A 208 7.43 11.37 -6.06
N ALA A 209 6.38 10.62 -6.43
CA ALA A 209 6.49 9.42 -7.24
C ALA A 209 6.65 9.71 -8.74
N GLY A 210 6.51 10.98 -9.17
CA GLY A 210 6.46 11.35 -10.59
C GLY A 210 5.29 10.68 -11.32
N VAL A 211 4.26 10.26 -10.57
CA VAL A 211 3.04 9.70 -11.15
C VAL A 211 2.25 10.89 -11.65
N PRO A 212 1.94 10.98 -12.96
CA PRO A 212 1.12 12.09 -13.45
C PRO A 212 -0.19 12.13 -12.63
N PRO A 213 -0.68 13.35 -12.31
CA PRO A 213 -2.00 13.48 -11.69
C PRO A 213 -2.98 12.66 -12.54
N LEU A 214 -3.86 11.90 -11.88
CA LEU A 214 -4.88 11.16 -12.62
C LEU A 214 -5.59 12.16 -13.55
N ALA A 215 -5.82 11.80 -14.81
CA ALA A 215 -6.67 12.58 -15.70
C ALA A 215 -8.04 12.88 -15.05
N ARG A 216 -8.46 12.00 -14.12
CA ARG A 216 -9.66 12.10 -13.29
C ARG A 216 -9.33 11.96 -11.78
N PRO A 217 -9.49 13.00 -10.96
CA PRO A 217 -9.41 12.90 -9.50
C PRO A 217 -10.31 11.81 -8.90
N SER A 218 -9.90 11.17 -7.79
CA SER A 218 -10.63 10.05 -7.18
C SER A 218 -12.07 10.39 -6.78
N THR A 219 -12.31 11.61 -6.30
CA THR A 219 -13.66 12.12 -6.01
C THR A 219 -14.53 12.13 -7.27
N ALA A 220 -13.97 12.58 -8.40
CA ALA A 220 -14.67 12.59 -9.68
C ALA A 220 -14.92 11.17 -10.19
N GLN A 221 -13.98 10.24 -10.01
CA GLN A 221 -14.19 8.83 -10.37
C GLN A 221 -15.31 8.19 -9.53
N ARG A 222 -15.33 8.38 -8.21
CA ARG A 222 -16.41 7.84 -7.34
C ARG A 222 -17.79 8.38 -7.76
N LEU A 223 -17.89 9.69 -7.98
CA LEU A 223 -19.15 10.31 -8.42
C LEU A 223 -19.56 9.81 -9.81
N PHE A 224 -18.60 9.58 -10.70
CA PHE A 224 -18.86 8.94 -11.98
C PHE A 224 -19.37 7.50 -11.82
N ASP A 225 -18.75 6.69 -10.97
CA ASP A 225 -19.17 5.31 -10.69
C ASP A 225 -20.60 5.28 -10.09
N GLU A 226 -20.89 6.13 -9.10
CA GLU A 226 -22.24 6.31 -8.52
C GLU A 226 -23.26 6.74 -9.61
N GLY A 227 -22.85 7.63 -10.50
CA GLY A 227 -23.66 8.07 -11.65
C GLY A 227 -23.97 6.91 -12.59
N MET A 228 -22.99 6.06 -12.89
CA MET A 228 -23.17 4.86 -13.71
C MET A 228 -24.11 3.83 -13.05
N GLU A 229 -24.00 3.63 -11.73
CA GLU A 229 -24.93 2.77 -10.98
C GLU A 229 -26.36 3.28 -11.02
N HIS A 230 -26.57 4.59 -10.87
CA HIS A 230 -27.90 5.20 -10.98
C HIS A 230 -28.46 5.12 -12.39
N LEU A 231 -27.61 5.30 -13.41
CA LEU A 231 -27.99 5.18 -14.80
C LEU A 231 -28.44 3.74 -15.13
N ALA A 232 -27.68 2.74 -14.69
CA ALA A 232 -28.03 1.32 -14.86
C ALA A 232 -29.37 0.96 -14.18
N ALA A 233 -29.73 1.66 -13.10
CA ALA A 233 -30.99 1.48 -12.40
C ALA A 233 -32.14 2.37 -12.94
N GLY A 234 -31.96 3.03 -14.10
CA GLY A 234 -32.98 3.89 -14.71
C GLY A 234 -33.20 5.23 -14.00
N ARG A 235 -32.39 5.58 -12.99
CA ARG A 235 -32.50 6.84 -12.23
C ARG A 235 -31.72 7.96 -12.90
N THR A 236 -32.17 8.37 -14.09
CA THR A 236 -31.45 9.29 -14.98
C THR A 236 -31.16 10.66 -14.36
N ALA A 237 -32.13 11.27 -13.65
CA ALA A 237 -31.92 12.57 -12.99
C ALA A 237 -30.83 12.52 -11.90
N LEU A 238 -30.80 11.45 -11.12
CA LEU A 238 -29.80 11.26 -10.07
C LEU A 238 -28.42 10.95 -10.66
N ALA A 239 -28.37 10.19 -11.75
CA ALA A 239 -27.15 9.94 -12.50
C ALA A 239 -26.56 11.24 -13.09
N LEU A 240 -27.39 12.09 -13.70
CA LEU A 240 -26.98 13.39 -14.24
C LEU A 240 -26.35 14.26 -13.14
N ARG A 241 -27.02 14.41 -11.99
CA ARG A 241 -26.50 15.17 -10.85
C ARG A 241 -25.12 14.66 -10.41
N ARG A 242 -24.92 13.34 -10.34
CA ARG A 242 -23.63 12.74 -9.99
C ARG A 242 -22.56 13.00 -11.04
N PHE A 243 -22.88 12.97 -12.32
CA PHE A 243 -21.93 13.34 -13.37
C PHE A 243 -21.57 14.83 -13.35
N GLU A 244 -22.51 15.72 -13.03
CA GLU A 244 -22.23 17.15 -12.88
C GLU A 244 -21.33 17.44 -11.69
N GLU A 245 -21.61 16.82 -10.54
CA GLU A 245 -20.75 16.87 -9.35
C GLU A 245 -19.36 16.30 -9.68
N ALA A 246 -19.27 15.19 -10.44
CA ALA A 246 -18.01 14.63 -10.90
C ALA A 246 -17.23 15.62 -11.80
N ARG A 247 -17.94 16.31 -12.71
CA ARG A 247 -17.35 17.29 -13.64
C ARG A 247 -16.78 18.50 -12.91
N ALA A 248 -17.43 18.95 -11.84
CA ALA A 248 -16.91 20.03 -11.00
C ALA A 248 -15.53 19.68 -10.40
N HIS A 249 -15.30 18.39 -10.11
CA HIS A 249 -14.01 17.90 -9.63
C HIS A 249 -13.01 17.55 -10.74
N ALA A 250 -13.46 17.37 -11.98
CA ALA A 250 -12.62 17.00 -13.12
C ALA A 250 -13.06 17.70 -14.42
N PRO A 251 -12.91 19.04 -14.53
CA PRO A 251 -13.46 19.81 -15.64
C PRO A 251 -12.85 19.46 -17.00
N ALA A 252 -11.61 18.95 -17.02
CA ALA A 252 -10.93 18.51 -18.24
C ALA A 252 -11.29 17.08 -18.68
N ASP A 253 -12.14 16.37 -17.90
CA ASP A 253 -12.46 14.98 -18.17
C ASP A 253 -13.55 14.83 -19.24
N ARG A 254 -13.13 14.40 -20.44
CA ARG A 254 -14.00 14.30 -21.62
C ARG A 254 -15.10 13.26 -21.46
N GLU A 255 -14.87 12.17 -20.73
CA GLU A 255 -15.87 11.11 -20.58
C GLU A 255 -16.95 11.52 -19.58
N ILE A 256 -16.58 12.13 -18.45
CA ILE A 256 -17.57 12.72 -17.51
C ILE A 256 -18.41 13.77 -18.23
N ALA A 257 -17.76 14.68 -18.98
CA ALA A 257 -18.45 15.72 -19.74
C ALA A 257 -19.41 15.13 -20.79
N ALA A 258 -18.99 14.07 -21.51
CA ALA A 258 -19.83 13.40 -22.50
C ALA A 258 -21.04 12.70 -21.86
N MET A 259 -20.88 12.04 -20.71
CA MET A 259 -21.99 11.38 -20.01
C MET A 259 -23.02 12.38 -19.47
N ALA A 260 -22.55 13.47 -18.85
CA ALA A 260 -23.43 14.54 -18.38
C ALA A 260 -24.20 15.17 -19.55
N ALA A 261 -23.50 15.55 -20.63
CA ALA A 261 -24.12 16.13 -21.83
C ALA A 261 -25.12 15.17 -22.48
N ARG A 262 -24.83 13.85 -22.50
CA ARG A 262 -25.74 12.85 -23.05
C ARG A 262 -27.04 12.81 -22.25
N LEU A 263 -27.00 12.77 -20.92
CA LEU A 263 -28.20 12.68 -20.09
C LEU A 263 -29.01 13.97 -20.05
N ALA A 264 -28.36 15.13 -20.10
CA ALA A 264 -29.03 16.43 -20.14
C ALA A 264 -29.95 16.61 -21.35
N ARG A 265 -29.78 15.82 -22.43
CA ARG A 265 -30.66 15.84 -23.61
C ARG A 265 -32.00 15.14 -23.38
N TRP A 266 -32.16 14.40 -22.29
CA TRP A 266 -33.33 13.56 -22.00
C TRP A 266 -34.01 13.91 -20.66
N SER A 267 -33.47 14.90 -19.95
CA SER A 267 -34.06 15.52 -18.75
C SER A 267 -34.84 16.77 -19.14
#